data_AF-A0A820DML9-F1
#
_entry.id   AF-A0A820DML9-F1
#
_cell.length_a   1.000
_cell.length_b   1.000
_cell.length_c   1.000
_cell.angle_alpha   90.00
_cell.angle_beta   90.00
_cell.angle_gamma   90.00
#
_symmetry.space_group_name_H-M   'P 1'
#
loop_
_entity.id
_entity.type
_entity.pdbx_description
1 polymer ?
#
loop_
_entity_poly.entity_id
_entity_poly.type
_entity_poly.pdbx_seq_one_letter_code
_entity_poly.pdbx_strand_id
1 'polypeptide(L)'
;MAATKRIMRDLSDLDRFPVPGLGVCCPDESNSFLLHCNVLINDGPYRGIMIHLVLHIPEDYPLTGPAGNIAPGLEFDSTYHSHIHFDGRNGHALCTDLLTNYASHFRFIDNGNAKQASGWSPGYTLSTALLQIVTFFAEPDLHGDPLPESIIRLRNMVKTFQCHTCGHSYEKPNPQVINYSTNVSVQEEATSTEIDDEKLKADRKHAQRQRELLEKLTCGITKQNVIEDNICLGYPLLIKRDNYGKLQSETVLELISYDAYVAEIQKSGEDKLDYYEHLKFRSVTGKDYNHWLPIFINDAHFQKGQTIIQNSISVIYHGSALGSARYDFQPFMALKVLTALMNQSGVRLFNGEMFESKHAIEAYCHFLRLLMHFIDIYPELGE
;
A
#
# COMPACT_ATOMS: atom_id res chain seq x y z
N MET A 1 9.59 12.78 5.06
CA MET A 1 8.40 13.53 4.58
C MET A 1 7.38 12.63 3.90
N ALA A 2 7.74 11.77 2.94
CA ALA A 2 6.80 10.85 2.28
C ALA A 2 6.14 9.85 3.24
N ALA A 3 6.93 9.19 4.12
CA ALA A 3 6.42 8.22 5.08
C ALA A 3 5.41 8.83 6.08
N THR A 4 5.73 9.96 6.71
CA THR A 4 4.81 10.69 7.59
C THR A 4 3.49 11.00 6.90
N LYS A 5 3.51 11.48 5.65
CA LYS A 5 2.30 11.78 4.90
C LYS A 5 1.45 10.53 4.67
N ARG A 6 2.07 9.39 4.38
CA ARG A 6 1.39 8.10 4.23
C ARG A 6 0.80 7.64 5.57
N ILE A 7 1.54 7.74 6.69
CA ILE A 7 1.05 7.38 8.03
C ILE A 7 -0.19 8.19 8.40
N MET A 8 -0.14 9.53 8.24
CA MET A 8 -1.26 10.40 8.57
C MET A 8 -2.50 10.10 7.73
N ARG A 9 -2.32 9.69 6.47
CA ARG A 9 -3.44 9.23 5.65
C ARG A 9 -4.04 7.93 6.18
N ASP A 10 -3.21 6.93 6.48
CA ASP A 10 -3.69 5.66 7.03
C ASP A 10 -4.40 5.86 8.38
N LEU A 11 -3.95 6.79 9.22
CA LEU A 11 -4.63 7.18 10.46
C LEU A 11 -5.97 7.88 10.18
N SER A 12 -6.01 8.83 9.24
CA SER A 12 -7.26 9.47 8.82
C SER A 12 -8.27 8.48 8.23
N ASP A 13 -7.79 7.47 7.51
CA ASP A 13 -8.62 6.40 6.96
C ASP A 13 -9.16 5.50 8.08
N LEU A 14 -8.37 5.22 9.12
CA LEU A 14 -8.81 4.51 10.32
C LEU A 14 -9.86 5.29 11.12
N ASP A 15 -9.72 6.61 11.24
CA ASP A 15 -10.72 7.45 11.89
C ASP A 15 -12.05 7.44 11.13
N ARG A 16 -11.99 7.44 9.79
CA ARG A 16 -13.17 7.43 8.93
C ARG A 16 -13.81 6.06 8.80
N PHE A 17 -13.00 5.01 8.78
CA PHE A 17 -13.39 3.61 8.62
C PHE A 17 -12.76 2.76 9.74
N PRO A 18 -13.26 2.92 10.97
CA PRO A 18 -12.67 2.23 12.10
C PRO A 18 -12.81 0.71 11.99
N VAL A 19 -11.79 0.00 12.43
CA VAL A 19 -11.83 -1.45 12.55
C VAL A 19 -12.44 -1.82 13.90
N PRO A 20 -13.55 -2.58 13.95
CA PRO A 20 -14.14 -3.00 15.22
C PRO A 20 -13.16 -3.82 16.07
N GLY A 21 -13.21 -3.63 17.38
CA GLY A 21 -12.30 -4.24 18.35
C GLY A 21 -10.94 -3.56 18.43
N LEU A 22 -10.69 -2.48 17.68
CA LEU A 22 -9.42 -1.78 17.68
C LEU A 22 -9.55 -0.32 18.08
N GLY A 23 -8.48 0.19 18.67
CA GLY A 23 -8.21 1.61 18.85
C GLY A 23 -6.75 1.88 18.50
N VAL A 24 -6.47 3.02 17.89
CA VAL A 24 -5.11 3.46 17.54
C VAL A 24 -4.94 4.91 17.97
N CYS A 25 -3.79 5.27 18.53
CA CYS A 25 -3.38 6.66 18.70
C CYS A 25 -1.89 6.85 18.43
N CYS A 26 -1.54 8.10 18.16
CA CYS A 26 -0.18 8.60 18.18
C CYS A 26 0.04 9.30 19.53
N PRO A 27 0.78 8.70 20.49
CA PRO A 27 0.94 9.29 21.83
C PRO A 27 1.67 10.63 21.83
N ASP A 28 2.59 10.81 20.88
CA ASP A 28 3.37 12.00 20.68
C ASP A 28 3.23 12.43 19.21
N GLU A 29 2.50 13.53 18.98
CA GLU A 29 2.27 14.07 17.63
C GLU A 29 3.55 14.42 16.88
N SER A 30 4.67 14.63 17.59
CA SER A 30 5.97 14.87 16.97
C SER A 30 6.64 13.59 16.44
N ASN A 31 6.17 12.41 16.85
CA ASN A 31 6.68 11.10 16.44
C ASN A 31 5.56 10.17 15.95
N SER A 32 5.12 10.39 14.71
CA SER A 32 4.14 9.53 14.02
C SER A 32 4.64 8.11 13.74
N PHE A 33 5.92 7.80 13.97
CA PHE A 33 6.50 6.48 13.71
C PHE A 33 6.29 5.49 14.86
N LEU A 34 5.73 5.94 15.98
CA LEU A 34 5.38 5.11 17.11
C LEU A 34 3.88 5.24 17.39
N LEU A 35 3.13 4.16 17.17
CA LEU A 35 1.69 4.14 17.40
C LEU A 35 1.37 3.20 18.56
N HIS A 36 0.39 3.58 19.38
CA HIS A 36 -0.14 2.75 20.43
C HIS A 36 -1.51 2.23 20.03
N CYS A 37 -1.75 0.94 20.28
CA CYS A 37 -2.99 0.29 19.86
C CYS A 37 -3.61 -0.47 21.04
N ASN A 38 -4.94 -0.52 21.06
CA ASN A 38 -5.69 -1.44 21.91
C ASN A 38 -6.44 -2.42 21.02
N VAL A 39 -6.32 -3.70 21.35
CA VAL A 39 -7.01 -4.79 20.66
C VAL A 39 -7.95 -5.46 21.66
N LEU A 40 -9.25 -5.29 21.48
CA LEU A 40 -10.26 -6.05 22.18
C LEU A 40 -10.51 -7.35 21.43
N ILE A 41 -10.18 -8.47 22.08
CA ILE A 41 -10.34 -9.80 21.52
C ILE A 41 -11.83 -10.17 21.55
N ASN A 42 -12.42 -10.35 20.37
CA ASN A 42 -13.86 -10.59 20.24
C ASN A 42 -14.23 -12.08 20.11
N ASP A 43 -13.26 -12.94 19.81
CA ASP A 43 -13.45 -14.37 19.58
C ASP A 43 -12.33 -15.20 20.21
N GLY A 44 -12.54 -16.51 20.32
CA GLY A 44 -11.57 -17.46 20.86
C GLY A 44 -11.47 -17.45 22.39
N PRO A 45 -10.46 -18.14 22.95
CA PRO A 45 -10.34 -18.38 24.39
C PRO A 45 -10.07 -17.11 25.21
N TYR A 46 -9.56 -16.06 24.57
CA TYR A 46 -9.26 -14.77 25.20
C TYR A 46 -10.35 -13.72 25.00
N ARG A 47 -11.55 -14.12 24.55
CA ARG A 47 -12.67 -13.21 24.34
C ARG A 47 -12.92 -12.28 25.55
N GLY A 48 -13.06 -11.00 25.26
CA GLY A 48 -13.31 -9.91 26.22
C GLY A 48 -12.03 -9.36 26.89
N ILE A 49 -10.86 -9.86 26.54
CA ILE A 49 -9.57 -9.34 27.02
C ILE A 49 -9.09 -8.25 26.06
N MET A 50 -8.59 -7.15 26.62
CA MET A 50 -7.99 -6.06 25.85
C MET A 50 -6.47 -6.11 26.00
N ILE A 51 -5.76 -6.18 24.88
CA ILE A 51 -4.30 -6.19 24.83
C ILE A 51 -3.81 -4.84 24.30
N HIS A 52 -2.86 -4.25 25.02
CA HIS A 52 -2.19 -3.02 24.60
C HIS A 52 -0.91 -3.36 23.82
N LEU A 53 -0.74 -2.72 22.67
CA LEU A 53 0.37 -2.94 21.74
C LEU A 53 1.07 -1.64 21.38
N VAL A 54 2.31 -1.78 20.94
CA VAL A 54 3.09 -0.71 20.33
C VAL A 54 3.43 -1.14 18.90
N LEU A 55 3.07 -0.30 17.92
CA LEU A 55 3.47 -0.45 16.54
C LEU A 55 4.62 0.50 16.22
N HIS A 56 5.66 -0.06 15.60
CA HIS A 56 6.84 0.66 15.13
C HIS A 56 6.77 0.77 13.61
N ILE A 57 6.61 1.99 13.12
CA ILE A 57 6.56 2.28 11.69
C ILE A 57 7.97 2.65 11.20
N PRO A 58 8.49 2.03 10.13
CA PRO A 58 9.82 2.34 9.63
C PRO A 58 9.86 3.67 8.87
N GLU A 59 11.04 4.28 8.77
CA GLU A 59 11.24 5.57 8.08
C GLU A 59 10.94 5.52 6.58
N ASP A 60 11.04 4.33 5.97
CA ASP A 60 10.77 4.09 4.56
C ASP A 60 9.35 3.53 4.31
N TYR A 61 8.46 3.59 5.30
CA TYR A 61 7.05 3.21 5.16
C TYR A 61 6.40 3.93 3.96
N PRO A 62 5.62 3.25 3.10
CA PRO A 62 5.08 1.89 3.28
C PRO A 62 5.93 0.77 2.65
N LEU A 63 7.13 1.10 2.19
CA LEU A 63 7.97 0.13 1.46
C LEU A 63 8.38 -1.03 2.38
N THR A 64 8.77 -0.71 3.61
CA THR A 64 8.82 -1.67 4.71
C THR A 64 7.54 -1.52 5.54
N GLY A 65 6.93 -2.66 5.89
CA GLY A 65 5.73 -2.69 6.74
C GLY A 65 6.01 -2.43 8.21
N PRO A 66 4.95 -2.25 9.01
CA PRO A 66 5.08 -2.00 10.44
C PRO A 66 5.59 -3.25 11.19
N ALA A 67 6.22 -3.03 12.33
CA ALA A 67 6.50 -4.06 13.33
C ALA A 67 5.58 -3.86 14.54
N GLY A 68 5.19 -4.94 15.21
CA GLY A 68 4.30 -4.89 16.38
C GLY A 68 4.86 -5.64 17.57
N ASN A 69 4.72 -5.04 18.75
CA ASN A 69 5.13 -5.61 20.02
C ASN A 69 4.01 -5.46 21.05
N ILE A 70 3.94 -6.40 21.99
CA ILE A 70 3.18 -6.23 23.23
C ILE A 70 3.75 -5.03 23.98
N ALA A 71 2.88 -4.20 24.55
CA ALA A 71 3.32 -3.01 25.25
C ALA A 71 4.27 -3.34 26.42
N PRO A 72 5.36 -2.56 26.62
CA PRO A 72 6.29 -2.79 27.71
C PRO A 72 5.60 -2.83 29.07
N GLY A 73 5.90 -3.85 29.87
CA GLY A 73 5.30 -4.09 31.18
C GLY A 73 4.05 -5.00 31.18
N LEU A 74 3.54 -5.37 29.99
CA LEU A 74 2.52 -6.41 29.85
C LEU A 74 3.22 -7.74 29.49
N GLU A 75 3.25 -8.69 30.43
CA GLU A 75 3.92 -10.00 30.26
C GLU A 75 3.08 -10.99 29.42
N PHE A 76 2.62 -10.56 28.25
CA PHE A 76 1.99 -11.45 27.28
C PHE A 76 3.09 -12.07 26.40
N ASP A 77 3.48 -13.30 26.71
CA ASP A 77 4.59 -14.00 26.07
C ASP A 77 4.14 -15.25 25.27
N SER A 78 5.11 -16.10 24.89
CA SER A 78 4.88 -17.33 24.13
C SER A 78 4.00 -18.36 24.85
N THR A 79 3.76 -18.20 26.16
CA THR A 79 2.86 -19.08 26.92
C THR A 79 1.39 -18.77 26.65
N TYR A 80 1.08 -17.57 26.16
CA TYR A 80 -0.27 -17.15 25.78
C TYR A 80 -0.51 -17.23 24.28
N HIS A 81 0.52 -17.17 23.45
CA HIS A 81 0.39 -17.29 22.00
C HIS A 81 1.69 -17.81 21.37
N SER A 82 1.63 -18.88 20.56
CA SER A 82 2.83 -19.56 20.04
C SER A 82 3.75 -18.68 19.20
N HIS A 83 3.16 -17.75 18.44
CA HIS A 83 3.87 -16.81 17.56
C HIS A 83 4.25 -15.47 18.22
N ILE A 84 4.43 -15.44 19.52
CA ILE A 84 4.97 -14.29 20.23
C ILE A 84 6.35 -14.65 20.77
N HIS A 85 7.37 -13.87 20.41
CA HIS A 85 8.73 -14.11 20.88
C HIS A 85 9.41 -12.85 21.36
N PHE A 86 10.30 -13.00 22.33
CA PHE A 86 11.07 -11.87 22.84
C PHE A 86 12.15 -11.47 21.82
N ASP A 87 12.17 -10.20 21.39
CA ASP A 87 13.10 -9.67 20.39
C ASP A 87 14.33 -8.97 20.99
N GLY A 88 14.37 -8.82 22.32
CA GLY A 88 15.47 -8.16 23.04
C GLY A 88 15.57 -6.64 22.87
N ARG A 89 14.73 -6.02 22.02
CA ARG A 89 14.76 -4.58 21.72
C ARG A 89 13.51 -3.88 22.23
N ASN A 90 12.35 -4.36 21.82
CA ASN A 90 11.05 -3.75 22.08
C ASN A 90 10.15 -4.67 22.93
N GLY A 91 10.60 -5.88 23.27
CA GLY A 91 9.93 -6.81 24.17
C GLY A 91 9.36 -8.01 23.43
N HIS A 92 8.11 -8.36 23.70
CA HIS A 92 7.45 -9.49 23.05
C HIS A 92 6.91 -9.08 21.67
N ALA A 93 7.61 -9.48 20.62
CA ALA A 93 7.28 -9.21 19.22
C ALA A 93 6.24 -10.22 18.69
N LEU A 94 5.35 -9.71 17.84
CA LEU A 94 4.38 -10.53 17.11
C LEU A 94 5.05 -11.10 15.85
N CYS A 95 4.98 -12.41 15.66
CA CYS A 95 5.39 -13.08 14.43
C CYS A 95 4.15 -13.38 13.58
N THR A 96 3.87 -12.51 12.61
CA THR A 96 2.75 -12.69 11.68
C THR A 96 3.08 -12.10 10.32
N ASP A 97 2.44 -12.59 9.26
CA ASP A 97 2.89 -12.36 7.88
C ASP A 97 2.95 -10.89 7.47
N LEU A 98 1.98 -10.04 7.87
CA LEU A 98 1.98 -8.62 7.47
C LEU A 98 2.83 -7.73 8.38
N LEU A 99 3.36 -8.25 9.50
CA LEU A 99 4.30 -7.52 10.33
C LEU A 99 5.73 -7.87 9.95
N THR A 100 6.62 -6.88 10.04
CA THR A 100 8.00 -7.01 9.54
C THR A 100 9.01 -7.35 10.63
N ASN A 101 8.57 -7.63 11.87
CA ASN A 101 9.43 -8.01 13.00
C ASN A 101 10.49 -9.07 12.62
N TYR A 102 10.09 -10.08 11.84
CA TYR A 102 10.92 -11.22 11.46
C TYR A 102 11.34 -11.22 9.99
N ALA A 103 11.12 -10.12 9.27
CA ALA A 103 11.44 -10.04 7.84
C ALA A 103 12.91 -10.29 7.54
N SER A 104 13.83 -9.90 8.42
CA SER A 104 15.26 -10.21 8.26
C SER A 104 15.54 -11.71 8.46
N HIS A 105 14.97 -12.31 9.51
CA HIS A 105 15.16 -13.73 9.86
C HIS A 105 14.79 -14.66 8.71
N PHE A 106 13.61 -14.46 8.11
CA PHE A 106 13.16 -15.30 6.99
C PHE A 106 13.97 -15.05 5.70
N ARG A 107 14.46 -13.83 5.45
CA ARG A 107 15.41 -13.59 4.33
C ARG A 107 16.70 -14.41 4.48
N PHE A 108 17.21 -14.54 5.70
CA PHE A 108 18.41 -15.32 5.98
C PHE A 108 18.17 -16.83 5.77
N ILE A 109 17.03 -17.34 6.26
CA ILE A 109 16.69 -18.77 6.13
C ILE A 109 16.50 -19.19 4.67
N ASP A 110 15.93 -18.32 3.84
CA ASP A 110 15.74 -18.59 2.41
C ASP A 110 17.02 -18.39 1.57
N ASN A 111 18.22 -18.39 2.17
CA ASN A 111 19.49 -18.14 1.48
C ASN A 111 19.50 -16.84 0.66
N GLY A 112 18.79 -15.80 1.12
CA GLY A 112 18.65 -14.55 0.39
C GLY A 112 17.74 -14.61 -0.85
N ASN A 113 17.14 -15.76 -1.18
CA ASN A 113 16.04 -15.83 -2.15
C ASN A 113 14.81 -15.24 -1.47
N ALA A 114 14.60 -13.94 -1.64
CA ALA A 114 13.52 -13.15 -1.03
C ALA A 114 12.08 -13.55 -1.45
N LYS A 115 11.77 -14.85 -1.60
CA LYS A 115 10.50 -15.30 -2.15
C LYS A 115 9.31 -14.96 -1.26
N GLN A 116 9.46 -14.83 0.06
CA GLN A 116 8.50 -14.13 0.94
C GLN A 116 9.03 -14.08 2.37
N ALA A 117 9.83 -13.06 2.70
CA ALA A 117 10.29 -12.90 4.08
C ALA A 117 9.26 -12.22 5.00
N SER A 118 8.27 -11.57 4.40
CA SER A 118 7.06 -11.03 5.01
C SER A 118 5.99 -11.02 3.92
N GLY A 119 4.75 -11.29 4.29
CA GLY A 119 3.58 -11.12 3.43
C GLY A 119 3.27 -9.64 3.13
N TRP A 120 3.93 -8.69 3.79
CA TRP A 120 3.71 -7.26 3.58
C TRP A 120 4.00 -6.83 2.13
N SER A 121 3.09 -6.03 1.60
CA SER A 121 3.24 -5.30 0.35
C SER A 121 3.03 -3.81 0.62
N PRO A 122 3.76 -2.90 -0.05
CA PRO A 122 3.59 -1.45 0.18
C PRO A 122 2.19 -0.92 -0.12
N GLY A 123 1.36 -1.70 -0.81
CA GLY A 123 -0.04 -1.37 -1.02
C GLY A 123 -0.99 -1.75 0.11
N TYR A 124 -0.54 -2.43 1.16
CA TYR A 124 -1.34 -2.60 2.37
C TYR A 124 -1.37 -1.33 3.21
N THR A 125 -2.42 -1.20 4.03
CA THR A 125 -2.60 -0.08 4.96
C THR A 125 -2.43 -0.52 6.40
N LEU A 126 -2.31 0.44 7.33
CA LEU A 126 -2.39 0.15 8.75
C LEU A 126 -3.67 -0.60 9.10
N SER A 127 -4.82 -0.28 8.48
CA SER A 127 -6.07 -1.04 8.66
C SER A 127 -5.92 -2.51 8.31
N THR A 128 -5.21 -2.85 7.23
CA THR A 128 -4.95 -4.25 6.86
C THR A 128 -4.08 -4.95 7.90
N ALA A 129 -2.98 -4.31 8.34
CA ALA A 129 -2.12 -4.87 9.38
C ALA A 129 -2.87 -5.08 10.70
N LEU A 130 -3.65 -4.10 11.13
CA LEU A 130 -4.42 -4.14 12.37
C LEU A 130 -5.52 -5.20 12.31
N LEU A 131 -6.19 -5.37 11.17
CA LEU A 131 -7.18 -6.43 11.00
C LEU A 131 -6.54 -7.82 11.18
N GLN A 132 -5.34 -8.04 10.64
CA GLN A 132 -4.59 -9.28 10.89
C GLN A 132 -4.23 -9.46 12.37
N ILE A 133 -3.89 -8.38 13.07
CA ILE A 133 -3.60 -8.43 14.51
C ILE A 133 -4.84 -8.85 15.31
N VAL A 134 -6.04 -8.39 14.95
CA VAL A 134 -7.29 -8.83 15.62
C VAL A 134 -7.49 -10.34 15.44
N THR A 135 -7.29 -10.85 14.23
CA THR A 135 -7.41 -12.29 13.96
C THR A 135 -6.33 -13.11 14.67
N PHE A 136 -5.11 -12.57 14.74
CA PHE A 136 -3.97 -13.20 15.43
C PHE A 136 -4.32 -13.49 16.90
N PHE A 137 -4.85 -12.51 17.65
CA PHE A 137 -5.19 -12.75 19.05
C PHE A 137 -6.43 -13.61 19.29
N ALA A 138 -7.29 -13.78 18.29
CA ALA A 138 -8.42 -14.70 18.39
C ALA A 138 -7.98 -16.17 18.34
N GLU A 139 -6.86 -16.46 17.66
CA GLU A 139 -6.33 -17.80 17.44
C GLU A 139 -4.91 -17.93 18.03
N PRO A 140 -4.77 -18.26 19.33
CA PRO A 140 -3.46 -18.24 19.99
C PRO A 140 -2.46 -19.30 19.51
N ASP A 141 -2.91 -20.23 18.65
CA ASP A 141 -2.14 -21.31 18.02
C ASP A 141 -1.30 -22.13 19.02
N LEU A 142 -1.80 -22.33 20.24
CA LEU A 142 -1.14 -23.13 21.27
C LEU A 142 -1.34 -24.64 21.02
N HIS A 143 -0.44 -25.45 21.56
CA HIS A 143 -0.61 -26.90 21.62
C HIS A 143 -1.70 -27.28 22.64
N GLY A 144 -2.96 -27.13 22.24
CA GLY A 144 -4.16 -27.34 23.06
C GLY A 144 -4.77 -26.04 23.57
N ASP A 145 -5.94 -26.16 24.20
CA ASP A 145 -6.66 -25.00 24.73
C ASP A 145 -5.91 -24.35 25.91
N PRO A 146 -5.91 -23.01 26.02
CA PRO A 146 -5.35 -22.33 27.17
C PRO A 146 -6.02 -22.80 28.47
N LEU A 147 -5.22 -23.11 29.49
CA LEU A 147 -5.74 -23.49 30.81
C LEU A 147 -6.58 -22.34 31.41
N PRO A 148 -7.69 -22.64 32.12
CA PRO A 148 -8.51 -21.61 32.76
C PRO A 148 -7.72 -20.68 33.70
N GLU A 149 -6.75 -21.22 34.43
CA GLU A 149 -5.88 -20.45 35.33
C GLU A 149 -5.01 -19.44 34.57
N SER A 150 -4.48 -19.81 33.40
CA SER A 150 -3.73 -18.90 32.54
C SER A 150 -4.62 -17.74 32.05
N ILE A 151 -5.87 -18.02 31.70
CA ILE A 151 -6.84 -16.98 31.29
C ILE A 151 -7.15 -16.03 32.46
N ILE A 152 -7.29 -16.54 33.69
CA ILE A 152 -7.50 -15.72 34.89
C ILE A 152 -6.28 -14.84 35.17
N ARG A 153 -5.06 -15.41 35.11
CA ARG A 153 -3.82 -14.66 35.26
C ARG A 153 -3.73 -13.54 34.22
N LEU A 154 -3.99 -13.84 32.95
CA LEU A 154 -4.01 -12.87 31.87
C LEU A 154 -5.01 -11.74 32.13
N ARG A 155 -6.25 -12.07 32.56
CA ARG A 155 -7.27 -11.07 32.93
C ARG A 155 -6.82 -10.15 34.06
N ASN A 156 -6.18 -10.70 35.09
CA ASN A 156 -5.66 -9.89 36.19
C ASN A 156 -4.52 -8.99 35.72
N MET A 157 -3.62 -9.53 34.91
CA MET A 157 -2.49 -8.80 34.35
C MET A 157 -2.94 -7.58 33.53
N VAL A 158 -3.88 -7.74 32.60
CA VAL A 158 -4.38 -6.61 31.79
C VAL A 158 -5.14 -5.58 32.64
N LYS A 159 -5.84 -6.01 33.70
CA LYS A 159 -6.55 -5.10 34.61
C LYS A 159 -5.60 -4.21 35.41
N THR A 160 -4.46 -4.76 35.82
CA THR A 160 -3.44 -4.03 36.58
C THR A 160 -2.48 -3.23 35.70
N PHE A 161 -2.44 -3.52 34.40
CA PHE A 161 -1.53 -2.87 33.46
C PHE A 161 -1.91 -1.39 33.25
N GLN A 162 -0.88 -0.53 33.24
CA GLN A 162 -1.00 0.88 32.89
C GLN A 162 0.16 1.27 31.97
N CYS A 163 -0.17 1.88 30.84
CA CYS A 163 0.85 2.39 29.92
C CYS A 163 1.32 3.78 30.35
N HIS A 164 2.62 3.93 30.60
CA HIS A 164 3.21 5.21 30.99
C HIS A 164 3.29 6.23 29.84
N THR A 165 3.26 5.77 28.58
CA THR A 165 3.40 6.62 27.40
C THR A 165 2.08 7.27 26.99
N CYS A 166 1.01 6.48 26.82
CA CYS A 166 -0.29 7.01 26.39
C CYS A 166 -1.31 7.10 27.53
N GLY A 167 -1.02 6.62 28.74
CA GLY A 167 -1.97 6.60 29.85
C GLY A 167 -3.09 5.57 29.71
N HIS A 168 -2.92 4.56 28.85
CA HIS A 168 -3.84 3.41 28.77
C HIS A 168 -3.98 2.74 30.14
N SER A 169 -5.21 2.38 30.49
CA SER A 169 -5.52 1.42 31.55
C SER A 169 -6.78 0.64 31.18
N TYR A 170 -7.08 -0.44 31.90
CA TYR A 170 -8.29 -1.22 31.69
C TYR A 170 -9.58 -0.39 31.86
N GLU A 171 -9.66 0.45 32.90
CA GLU A 171 -10.83 1.30 33.20
C GLU A 171 -10.93 2.53 32.30
N LYS A 172 -9.79 3.01 31.80
CA LYS A 172 -9.70 4.14 30.87
C LYS A 172 -8.86 3.75 29.65
N PRO A 173 -9.42 2.99 28.70
CA PRO A 173 -8.69 2.59 27.50
C PRO A 173 -8.23 3.82 26.71
N ASN A 174 -6.93 3.92 26.44
CA ASN A 174 -6.38 4.92 25.53
C ASN A 174 -5.38 4.25 24.58
N PRO A 175 -5.62 4.17 23.26
CA PRO A 175 -6.79 4.65 22.52
C PRO A 175 -8.09 3.91 22.86
N GLN A 176 -9.25 4.52 22.61
CA GLN A 176 -10.55 3.87 22.81
C GLN A 176 -10.77 2.78 21.75
N VAL A 177 -11.35 1.64 22.14
CA VAL A 177 -11.71 0.55 21.21
C VAL A 177 -13.16 0.70 20.76
N ILE A 178 -13.42 0.35 19.50
CA ILE A 178 -14.77 0.46 18.91
C ILE A 178 -15.48 -0.89 18.99
N ASN A 179 -16.54 -0.99 19.78
CA ASN A 179 -17.29 -2.25 19.94
C ASN A 179 -18.17 -2.59 18.73
N TYR A 180 -18.29 -3.88 18.42
CA TYR A 180 -19.18 -4.40 17.37
C TYR A 180 -20.66 -4.05 17.60
N SER A 181 -21.11 -4.01 18.86
CA SER A 181 -22.52 -3.89 19.23
C SER A 181 -23.09 -2.48 19.15
N THR A 182 -22.27 -1.43 19.10
CA THR A 182 -22.72 -0.03 19.03
C THR A 182 -23.01 0.45 17.60
N ASN A 183 -22.47 -0.22 16.56
CA ASN A 183 -22.63 0.22 15.18
C ASN A 183 -23.89 -0.31 14.47
N VAL A 184 -24.49 -1.41 14.95
CA VAL A 184 -25.76 -1.91 14.39
C VAL A 184 -26.91 -0.94 14.69
N SER A 185 -26.90 -0.31 15.86
CA SER A 185 -27.95 0.62 16.29
C SER A 185 -27.88 2.01 15.64
N VAL A 186 -26.77 2.41 15.03
CA VAL A 186 -26.62 3.76 14.43
C VAL A 186 -26.97 3.76 12.93
N GLN A 187 -26.94 2.61 12.26
CA GLN A 187 -27.25 2.54 10.82
C GLN A 187 -28.72 2.28 10.50
N GLU A 188 -29.54 1.83 11.46
CA GLU A 188 -30.96 1.51 11.20
C GLU A 188 -31.94 2.67 11.50
N GLU A 189 -31.59 3.67 12.32
CA GLU A 189 -32.53 4.74 12.70
C GLU A 189 -32.60 5.92 11.73
N ALA A 190 -31.76 5.96 10.68
CA ALA A 190 -31.72 7.07 9.71
C ALA A 190 -32.38 6.74 8.36
N THR A 191 -33.56 6.12 8.35
CA THR A 191 -34.38 6.08 7.12
C THR A 191 -35.88 6.05 7.40
N SER A 192 -36.46 7.19 7.78
CA SER A 192 -37.88 7.46 7.55
C SER A 192 -38.18 8.96 7.54
N THR A 193 -37.67 9.66 6.53
CA THR A 193 -38.26 10.92 6.08
C THR A 193 -38.26 10.93 4.56
N GLU A 194 -39.46 11.01 3.99
CA GLU A 194 -39.72 11.13 2.55
C GLU A 194 -39.07 12.42 2.04
N ILE A 195 -37.87 12.31 1.46
CA ILE A 195 -37.15 13.39 0.80
C ILE A 195 -36.95 12.98 -0.66
N ASP A 196 -37.35 13.87 -1.57
CA ASP A 196 -37.27 13.85 -3.04
C ASP A 196 -36.35 12.77 -3.64
N ASP A 197 -36.98 11.67 -4.04
CA ASP A 197 -36.36 10.40 -4.42
C ASP A 197 -35.40 10.49 -5.62
N GLU A 198 -35.62 11.46 -6.53
CA GLU A 198 -34.78 11.65 -7.72
C GLU A 198 -33.47 12.37 -7.43
N LYS A 199 -33.49 13.40 -6.58
CA LYS A 199 -32.29 14.16 -6.22
C LYS A 199 -31.34 13.28 -5.39
N LEU A 200 -31.88 12.51 -4.45
CA LEU A 200 -31.12 11.54 -3.66
C LEU A 200 -30.51 10.43 -4.53
N LYS A 201 -31.22 9.94 -5.57
CA LYS A 201 -30.67 8.98 -6.53
C LYS A 201 -29.54 9.58 -7.37
N ALA A 202 -29.69 10.82 -7.83
CA ALA A 202 -28.65 11.54 -8.58
C ALA A 202 -27.39 11.78 -7.73
N ASP A 203 -27.55 12.22 -6.48
CA ASP A 203 -26.45 12.46 -5.54
C ASP A 203 -25.71 11.16 -5.19
N ARG A 204 -26.44 10.06 -4.95
CA ARG A 204 -25.83 8.73 -4.74
C ARG A 204 -25.04 8.26 -5.96
N LYS A 205 -25.57 8.44 -7.17
CA LYS A 205 -24.89 8.07 -8.42
C LYS A 205 -23.63 8.91 -8.64
N HIS A 206 -23.68 10.20 -8.32
CA HIS A 206 -22.51 11.08 -8.37
C HIS A 206 -21.44 10.63 -7.37
N ALA A 207 -21.81 10.38 -6.12
CA ALA A 207 -20.90 9.90 -5.08
C ALA A 207 -20.27 8.55 -5.44
N GLN A 208 -21.05 7.62 -6.00
CA GLN A 208 -20.55 6.34 -6.48
C GLN A 208 -19.51 6.52 -7.60
N ARG A 209 -19.82 7.35 -8.60
CA ARG A 209 -18.90 7.62 -9.71
C ARG A 209 -17.60 8.28 -9.23
N GLN A 210 -17.69 9.20 -8.27
CA GLN A 210 -16.53 9.83 -7.66
C GLN A 210 -15.67 8.80 -6.92
N ARG A 211 -16.28 7.86 -6.20
CA ARG A 211 -15.58 6.77 -5.52
C ARG A 211 -14.87 5.83 -6.52
N GLU A 212 -15.55 5.45 -7.59
CA GLU A 212 -14.96 4.62 -8.65
C GLU A 212 -13.77 5.34 -9.33
N LEU A 213 -13.86 6.65 -9.55
CA LEU A 213 -12.77 7.45 -10.10
C LEU A 213 -11.58 7.53 -9.14
N LEU A 214 -11.83 7.75 -7.85
CA LEU A 214 -10.80 7.75 -6.81
C LEU A 214 -10.08 6.41 -6.78
N GLU A 215 -10.81 5.31 -6.74
CA GLU A 215 -10.21 3.96 -6.73
C GLU A 215 -9.32 3.71 -7.95
N LYS A 216 -9.77 4.11 -9.14
CA LYS A 216 -9.01 3.93 -10.38
C LYS A 216 -7.81 4.85 -10.54
N LEU A 217 -7.84 6.03 -9.94
CA LEU A 217 -6.81 7.08 -10.08
C LEU A 217 -6.11 7.35 -8.75
N THR A 218 -5.82 6.26 -8.02
CA THR A 218 -5.04 6.26 -6.78
C THR A 218 -3.74 5.49 -7.00
N CYS A 219 -2.65 6.02 -6.45
CA CYS A 219 -1.38 5.31 -6.38
C CYS A 219 -1.50 4.10 -5.43
N GLY A 220 -1.15 2.91 -5.94
CA GLY A 220 -1.14 1.67 -5.19
C GLY A 220 -0.25 1.71 -3.94
N ILE A 221 0.82 2.50 -3.95
CA ILE A 221 1.82 2.61 -2.87
C ILE A 221 1.51 3.78 -1.93
N THR A 222 1.45 5.02 -2.41
CA THR A 222 1.29 6.20 -1.52
C THR A 222 -0.16 6.44 -1.10
N LYS A 223 -1.12 5.75 -1.74
CA LYS A 223 -2.56 5.97 -1.59
C LYS A 223 -3.01 7.41 -1.91
N GLN A 224 -2.15 8.18 -2.59
CA GLN A 224 -2.49 9.50 -3.12
C GLN A 224 -3.33 9.37 -4.39
N ASN A 225 -4.26 10.29 -4.61
CA ASN A 225 -5.14 10.27 -5.78
C ASN A 225 -5.11 11.61 -6.52
N VAL A 226 -5.41 11.60 -7.82
CA VAL A 226 -5.27 12.80 -8.67
C VAL A 226 -6.32 13.88 -8.43
N ILE A 227 -7.35 13.59 -7.64
CA ILE A 227 -8.45 14.54 -7.33
C ILE A 227 -8.06 15.40 -6.15
N GLU A 228 -7.56 14.77 -5.09
CA GLU A 228 -7.19 15.42 -3.82
C GLU A 228 -5.71 15.78 -3.77
N ASP A 229 -4.86 15.04 -4.49
CA ASP A 229 -3.43 15.26 -4.57
C ASP A 229 -3.00 15.74 -5.96
N ASN A 230 -2.04 16.67 -5.98
CA ASN A 230 -1.37 17.08 -7.20
C ASN A 230 -0.22 16.10 -7.55
N ILE A 231 -0.56 14.90 -8.02
CA ILE A 231 0.39 13.84 -8.35
C ILE A 231 0.39 13.49 -9.84
N CYS A 232 1.50 12.92 -10.31
CA CYS A 232 1.63 12.31 -11.63
C CYS A 232 1.54 10.79 -11.51
N LEU A 233 0.51 10.17 -12.12
CA LEU A 233 0.31 8.72 -12.11
C LEU A 233 0.83 8.06 -13.40
N GLY A 234 1.23 6.82 -13.28
CA GLY A 234 1.75 6.02 -14.39
C GLY A 234 1.81 4.54 -14.07
N TYR A 235 2.10 3.75 -15.09
CA TYR A 235 2.28 2.31 -14.96
C TYR A 235 3.75 1.95 -14.76
N PRO A 236 4.07 1.07 -13.79
CA PRO A 236 5.35 0.39 -13.75
C PRO A 236 5.47 -0.54 -14.97
N LEU A 237 6.64 -0.52 -15.61
CA LEU A 237 6.96 -1.31 -16.79
C LEU A 237 8.20 -2.16 -16.52
N LEU A 238 8.14 -3.44 -16.86
CA LEU A 238 9.32 -4.29 -16.99
C LEU A 238 9.78 -4.26 -18.44
N ILE A 239 10.88 -3.56 -18.70
CA ILE A 239 11.39 -3.30 -20.03
C ILE A 239 12.69 -4.08 -20.25
N LYS A 240 12.81 -4.72 -21.41
CA LYS A 240 14.00 -5.45 -21.84
C LYS A 240 14.20 -5.24 -23.34
N ARG A 241 15.44 -5.33 -23.81
CA ARG A 241 15.73 -5.47 -25.24
C ARG A 241 16.07 -6.91 -25.58
N ASP A 242 15.55 -7.38 -26.71
CA ASP A 242 16.00 -8.65 -27.26
C ASP A 242 17.36 -8.49 -27.97
N ASN A 243 17.92 -9.61 -28.45
CA ASN A 243 19.22 -9.64 -29.13
C ASN A 243 19.26 -8.80 -30.43
N TYR A 244 18.10 -8.38 -30.95
CA TYR A 244 17.97 -7.53 -32.13
C TYR A 244 17.70 -6.06 -31.76
N GLY A 245 17.76 -5.72 -30.47
CA GLY A 245 17.50 -4.38 -29.95
C GLY A 245 16.02 -4.00 -29.89
N LYS A 246 15.10 -4.94 -30.18
CA LYS A 246 13.66 -4.69 -30.16
C LYS A 246 13.18 -4.61 -28.72
N LEU A 247 12.35 -3.61 -28.46
CA LEU A 247 11.72 -3.38 -27.17
C LEU A 247 10.76 -4.51 -26.81
N GLN A 248 10.98 -5.14 -25.66
CA GLN A 248 10.06 -6.04 -24.96
C GLN A 248 9.63 -5.38 -23.66
N SER A 249 8.36 -5.50 -23.33
CA SER A 249 7.73 -4.76 -22.25
C SER A 249 6.60 -5.57 -21.62
N GLU A 250 6.55 -5.52 -20.29
CA GLU A 250 5.44 -6.02 -19.51
C GLU A 250 4.91 -4.91 -18.61
N THR A 251 3.62 -4.59 -18.78
CA THR A 251 2.93 -3.60 -17.95
C THR A 251 2.47 -4.24 -16.65
N VAL A 252 2.87 -3.67 -15.52
CA VAL A 252 2.27 -3.99 -14.23
C VAL A 252 0.95 -3.23 -14.14
N LEU A 253 -0.16 -3.95 -14.00
CA LEU A 253 -1.53 -3.41 -14.08
C LEU A 253 -1.98 -2.73 -12.77
N GLU A 254 -1.13 -1.87 -12.23
CA GLU A 254 -1.41 -1.02 -11.07
C GLU A 254 -0.83 0.38 -11.35
N LEU A 255 -1.51 1.44 -10.90
CA LEU A 255 -0.97 2.79 -11.01
C LEU A 255 -0.08 3.09 -9.80
N ILE A 256 1.08 3.66 -10.06
CA ILE A 256 1.93 4.26 -9.01
C ILE A 256 2.26 5.71 -9.34
N SER A 257 2.47 6.53 -8.31
CA SER A 257 2.89 7.92 -8.47
C SER A 257 4.36 8.03 -8.81
N TYR A 258 4.75 9.08 -9.52
CA TYR A 258 6.15 9.38 -9.82
C TYR A 258 7.02 9.39 -8.55
N ASP A 259 6.55 10.01 -7.47
CA ASP A 259 7.27 10.07 -6.19
C ASP A 259 7.57 8.68 -5.60
N ALA A 260 6.66 7.72 -5.81
CA ALA A 260 6.85 6.35 -5.35
C ALA A 260 7.94 5.63 -6.16
N TYR A 261 7.93 5.85 -7.48
CA TYR A 261 8.95 5.33 -8.38
C TYR A 261 10.35 5.92 -8.07
N VAL A 262 10.42 7.24 -7.84
CA VAL A 262 11.68 7.93 -7.49
C VAL A 262 12.22 7.45 -6.14
N ALA A 263 11.35 7.21 -5.15
CA ALA A 263 11.78 6.67 -3.85
C ALA A 263 12.46 5.29 -3.99
N GLU A 264 11.95 4.42 -4.86
CA GLU A 264 12.58 3.12 -5.17
C GLU A 264 13.94 3.27 -5.86
N ILE A 265 14.06 4.24 -6.79
CA ILE A 265 15.33 4.58 -7.42
C ILE A 265 16.36 5.04 -6.38
N GLN A 266 15.99 5.96 -5.49
CA GLN A 266 16.89 6.53 -4.49
C GLN A 266 17.45 5.47 -3.54
N LYS A 267 16.69 4.40 -3.27
CA LYS A 267 17.16 3.24 -2.50
C LYS A 267 18.22 2.41 -3.21
N SER A 268 18.22 2.43 -4.54
CA SER A 268 19.09 1.57 -5.35
C SER A 268 20.52 2.11 -5.49
N GLY A 269 20.75 3.39 -5.22
CA GLY A 269 22.07 4.05 -5.33
C GLY A 269 22.35 4.65 -6.71
N GLU A 270 23.12 5.75 -6.76
CA GLU A 270 23.30 6.61 -7.95
C GLU A 270 23.90 5.88 -9.17
N ASP A 271 24.87 4.98 -8.95
CA ASP A 271 25.60 4.27 -10.02
C ASP A 271 24.75 3.27 -10.82
N LYS A 272 23.49 3.04 -10.43
CA LYS A 272 22.62 2.02 -11.06
C LYS A 272 21.68 2.55 -12.13
N LEU A 273 21.65 3.86 -12.38
CA LEU A 273 20.66 4.48 -13.27
C LEU A 273 21.09 4.58 -14.74
N ASP A 274 22.38 4.45 -15.04
CA ASP A 274 22.88 4.58 -16.42
C ASP A 274 22.23 3.57 -17.39
N TYR A 275 21.93 2.37 -16.86
CA TYR A 275 21.27 1.27 -17.56
C TYR A 275 20.15 0.68 -16.69
N TYR A 276 18.91 1.13 -16.92
CA TYR A 276 17.75 0.71 -16.14
C TYR A 276 17.50 -0.81 -16.19
N GLU A 277 18.01 -1.52 -17.21
CA GLU A 277 17.81 -2.97 -17.34
C GLU A 277 18.49 -3.80 -16.23
N HIS A 278 19.50 -3.23 -15.57
CA HIS A 278 20.16 -3.87 -14.43
C HIS A 278 19.44 -3.66 -13.10
N LEU A 279 18.44 -2.76 -13.09
CA LEU A 279 17.58 -2.53 -11.94
C LEU A 279 16.32 -3.38 -12.03
N LYS A 280 15.87 -3.86 -10.87
CA LYS A 280 14.55 -4.46 -10.72
C LYS A 280 13.96 -4.00 -9.39
N PHE A 281 12.81 -3.36 -9.50
CA PHE A 281 11.94 -3.00 -8.39
C PHE A 281 10.80 -4.02 -8.30
N ARG A 282 10.17 -4.09 -7.14
CA ARG A 282 9.02 -4.98 -6.88
C ARG A 282 7.76 -4.15 -6.70
N SER A 283 6.73 -4.44 -7.49
CA SER A 283 5.41 -3.79 -7.42
C SER A 283 4.58 -4.28 -6.24
N VAL A 284 3.44 -3.63 -5.97
CA VAL A 284 2.49 -4.01 -4.91
C VAL A 284 1.97 -5.43 -5.14
N THR A 285 1.68 -5.76 -6.39
CA THR A 285 1.23 -7.10 -6.81
C THR A 285 2.34 -8.14 -6.89
N GLY A 286 3.58 -7.80 -6.50
CA GLY A 286 4.71 -8.72 -6.54
C GLY A 286 5.24 -8.99 -7.96
N LYS A 287 4.91 -8.17 -8.94
CA LYS A 287 5.55 -8.20 -10.26
C LYS A 287 6.83 -7.36 -10.27
N ASP A 288 7.84 -7.81 -10.99
CA ASP A 288 9.04 -7.01 -11.20
C ASP A 288 8.77 -5.90 -12.22
N TYR A 289 9.41 -4.75 -12.04
CA TYR A 289 9.46 -3.68 -13.03
C TYR A 289 10.81 -2.97 -12.92
N ASN A 290 11.21 -2.23 -13.94
CA ASN A 290 12.48 -1.50 -13.93
C ASN A 290 12.36 -0.08 -14.49
N HIS A 291 11.21 0.28 -15.02
CA HIS A 291 10.91 1.60 -15.52
C HIS A 291 9.47 2.00 -15.17
N TRP A 292 9.10 3.25 -15.42
CA TRP A 292 7.76 3.76 -15.14
C TRP A 292 7.36 4.78 -16.20
N LEU A 293 6.13 4.68 -16.72
CA LEU A 293 5.60 5.56 -17.76
C LEU A 293 4.33 6.27 -17.26
N PRO A 294 4.33 7.62 -17.18
CA PRO A 294 3.13 8.36 -16.83
C PRO A 294 2.01 8.24 -17.86
N ILE A 295 0.77 8.41 -17.41
CA ILE A 295 -0.43 8.34 -18.25
C ILE A 295 -1.00 9.73 -18.58
N PHE A 296 -1.75 9.81 -19.68
CA PHE A 296 -2.56 10.99 -19.97
C PHE A 296 -3.95 10.87 -19.31
N ILE A 297 -4.25 11.78 -18.38
CA ILE A 297 -5.56 11.86 -17.72
C ILE A 297 -6.39 12.99 -18.33
N ASN A 298 -5.81 14.19 -18.38
CA ASN A 298 -6.34 15.41 -18.99
C ASN A 298 -5.18 16.40 -19.27
N ASP A 299 -5.45 17.50 -19.96
CA ASP A 299 -4.44 18.48 -20.36
C ASP A 299 -3.71 19.11 -19.16
N ALA A 300 -4.43 19.41 -18.08
CA ALA A 300 -3.84 19.99 -16.87
C ALA A 300 -2.85 19.02 -16.19
N HIS A 301 -3.16 17.72 -16.16
CA HIS A 301 -2.26 16.68 -15.68
C HIS A 301 -1.07 16.52 -16.62
N PHE A 302 -1.29 16.53 -17.94
CA PHE A 302 -0.23 16.40 -18.93
C PHE A 302 0.77 17.56 -18.85
N GLN A 303 0.31 18.81 -18.81
CA GLN A 303 1.19 19.99 -18.73
C GLN A 303 2.12 19.93 -17.52
N LYS A 304 1.62 19.45 -16.37
CA LYS A 304 2.43 19.29 -15.15
C LYS A 304 3.46 18.16 -15.28
N GLY A 305 3.10 17.08 -15.98
CA GLY A 305 3.92 15.89 -16.15
C GLY A 305 4.72 15.83 -17.45
N GLN A 306 4.63 16.84 -18.33
CA GLN A 306 5.08 16.74 -19.72
C GLN A 306 6.55 16.37 -19.82
N THR A 307 7.42 17.06 -19.08
CA THR A 307 8.86 16.77 -19.05
C THR A 307 9.13 15.36 -18.55
N ILE A 308 8.38 14.90 -17.53
CA ILE A 308 8.52 13.54 -16.98
C ILE A 308 8.11 12.50 -18.03
N ILE A 309 7.00 12.73 -18.74
CA ILE A 309 6.51 11.86 -19.82
C ILE A 309 7.55 11.78 -20.95
N GLN A 310 8.03 12.93 -21.43
CA GLN A 310 9.00 13.02 -22.52
C GLN A 310 10.31 12.32 -22.15
N ASN A 311 10.84 12.60 -20.96
CA ASN A 311 12.04 11.94 -20.45
C ASN A 311 11.83 10.43 -20.34
N SER A 312 10.70 9.99 -19.77
CA SER A 312 10.39 8.56 -19.67
C SER A 312 10.37 7.89 -21.05
N ILE A 313 9.67 8.48 -22.03
CA ILE A 313 9.64 7.93 -23.39
C ILE A 313 11.04 7.87 -24.01
N SER A 314 11.85 8.91 -23.81
CA SER A 314 13.22 8.95 -24.33
C SER A 314 14.08 7.84 -23.72
N VAL A 315 14.01 7.64 -22.39
CA VAL A 315 14.74 6.57 -21.69
C VAL A 315 14.32 5.20 -22.21
N ILE A 316 13.00 4.95 -22.37
CA ILE A 316 12.49 3.70 -22.95
C ILE A 316 13.02 3.50 -24.36
N TYR A 317 13.01 4.56 -25.18
CA TYR A 317 13.44 4.50 -26.57
C TYR A 317 14.94 4.22 -26.71
N HIS A 318 15.78 4.83 -25.88
CA HIS A 318 17.23 4.70 -25.96
C HIS A 318 17.83 3.57 -25.15
N GLY A 319 17.13 3.06 -24.12
CA GLY A 319 17.71 2.05 -23.23
C GLY A 319 18.62 2.63 -22.14
N SER A 320 18.66 3.96 -21.97
CA SER A 320 19.59 4.63 -21.06
C SER A 320 19.00 5.91 -20.49
N ALA A 321 19.31 6.20 -19.23
CA ALA A 321 18.93 7.44 -18.54
C ALA A 321 20.03 8.51 -18.54
N LEU A 322 21.08 8.33 -19.36
CA LEU A 322 22.18 9.28 -19.45
C LEU A 322 21.69 10.67 -19.90
N GLY A 323 22.04 11.71 -19.14
CA GLY A 323 21.66 13.10 -19.43
C GLY A 323 22.54 13.75 -20.50
N SER A 324 22.43 13.30 -21.75
CA SER A 324 23.14 13.92 -22.88
C SER A 324 22.20 14.24 -24.04
N ALA A 325 22.47 15.30 -24.79
CA ALA A 325 21.57 15.81 -25.83
C ALA A 325 21.17 14.77 -26.91
N ARG A 326 22.01 13.75 -27.15
CA ARG A 326 21.68 12.63 -28.05
C ARG A 326 20.53 11.72 -27.54
N TYR A 327 20.14 11.87 -26.28
CA TYR A 327 19.07 11.16 -25.61
C TYR A 327 17.91 12.09 -25.27
N ASP A 328 17.85 13.29 -25.86
CA ASP A 328 16.72 14.19 -25.70
C ASP A 328 15.50 13.65 -26.45
N PHE A 329 14.33 13.84 -25.86
CA PHE A 329 13.07 13.42 -26.46
C PHE A 329 12.88 13.99 -27.87
N GLN A 330 12.50 13.13 -28.81
CA GLN A 330 12.04 13.51 -30.14
C GLN A 330 10.62 12.96 -30.36
N PRO A 331 9.70 13.70 -30.99
CA PRO A 331 8.30 13.30 -31.13
C PRO A 331 8.10 11.88 -31.67
N PHE A 332 8.88 11.47 -32.67
CA PHE A 332 8.75 10.13 -33.28
C PHE A 332 9.04 8.99 -32.29
N MET A 333 9.75 9.26 -31.18
CA MET A 333 10.01 8.28 -30.12
C MET A 333 8.71 7.88 -29.42
N ALA A 334 7.78 8.82 -29.22
CA ALA A 334 6.46 8.53 -28.64
C ALA A 334 5.70 7.51 -29.50
N LEU A 335 5.69 7.72 -30.81
CA LEU A 335 5.08 6.78 -31.75
C LEU A 335 5.70 5.39 -31.64
N LYS A 336 7.04 5.29 -31.64
CA LYS A 336 7.75 4.00 -31.57
C LYS A 336 7.52 3.26 -30.25
N VAL A 337 7.57 3.99 -29.12
CA VAL A 337 7.43 3.39 -27.78
C VAL A 337 5.98 2.99 -27.50
N LEU A 338 5.02 3.91 -27.69
CA LEU A 338 3.63 3.68 -27.32
C LEU A 338 2.98 2.61 -28.21
N THR A 339 3.26 2.61 -29.52
CA THR A 339 2.74 1.55 -30.41
C THR A 339 3.33 0.18 -30.07
N ALA A 340 4.61 0.10 -29.68
CA ALA A 340 5.21 -1.14 -29.23
C ALA A 340 4.56 -1.66 -27.93
N LEU A 341 4.34 -0.77 -26.94
CA LEU A 341 3.65 -1.11 -25.68
C LEU A 341 2.22 -1.58 -25.92
N MET A 342 1.48 -0.88 -26.78
CA MET A 342 0.10 -1.22 -27.14
C MET A 342 0.04 -2.56 -27.88
N ASN A 343 0.91 -2.80 -28.86
CA ASN A 343 0.96 -4.06 -29.60
C ASN A 343 1.21 -5.25 -28.66
N GLN A 344 2.18 -5.12 -27.74
CA GLN A 344 2.49 -6.18 -26.78
C GLN A 344 1.36 -6.39 -25.78
N SER A 345 0.76 -5.30 -25.28
CA SER A 345 -0.41 -5.37 -24.40
C SER A 345 -1.59 -6.06 -25.08
N GLY A 346 -1.84 -5.74 -26.36
CA GLY A 346 -2.89 -6.35 -27.16
C GLY A 346 -2.68 -7.85 -27.38
N VAL A 347 -1.47 -8.27 -27.79
CA VAL A 347 -1.16 -9.70 -27.99
C VAL A 347 -1.39 -10.50 -26.71
N ARG A 348 -0.91 -10.01 -25.56
CA ARG A 348 -1.08 -10.69 -24.27
C ARG A 348 -2.53 -10.73 -23.81
N LEU A 349 -3.33 -9.70 -24.13
CA LEU A 349 -4.77 -9.69 -23.87
C LEU A 349 -5.48 -10.77 -24.69
N PHE A 350 -5.17 -10.88 -25.99
CA PHE A 350 -5.79 -11.87 -26.88
C PHE A 350 -5.32 -13.32 -26.61
N ASN A 351 -4.10 -13.51 -26.11
CA ASN A 351 -3.60 -14.83 -25.72
C ASN A 351 -4.13 -15.32 -24.36
N GLY A 352 -4.92 -14.52 -23.63
CA GLY A 352 -5.41 -14.85 -22.29
C GLY A 352 -4.33 -14.82 -21.19
N GLU A 353 -3.13 -14.32 -21.50
CA GLU A 353 -2.02 -14.19 -20.55
C GLU A 353 -2.24 -13.05 -19.54
N MET A 354 -2.99 -12.04 -19.97
CA MET A 354 -3.66 -11.11 -19.09
C MET A 354 -5.11 -11.54 -19.06
N PHE A 355 -5.50 -12.43 -18.13
CA PHE A 355 -6.92 -12.71 -17.84
C PHE A 355 -7.72 -11.42 -17.98
N GLU A 356 -8.91 -11.45 -18.63
CA GLU A 356 -9.79 -10.31 -19.00
C GLU A 356 -10.11 -9.37 -17.84
N SER A 357 -9.06 -8.74 -17.32
CA SER A 357 -9.06 -7.88 -16.18
C SER A 357 -9.28 -6.51 -16.77
N LYS A 358 -10.36 -5.88 -16.34
CA LYS A 358 -10.70 -4.49 -16.63
C LYS A 358 -9.47 -3.56 -16.64
N HIS A 359 -8.53 -3.80 -15.73
CA HIS A 359 -7.25 -3.08 -15.63
C HIS A 359 -6.32 -3.21 -16.86
N ALA A 360 -6.29 -4.36 -17.55
CA ALA A 360 -5.50 -4.54 -18.77
C ALA A 360 -6.03 -3.67 -19.92
N ILE A 361 -7.36 -3.65 -20.09
CA ILE A 361 -8.04 -2.80 -21.07
C ILE A 361 -7.83 -1.33 -20.72
N GLU A 362 -7.95 -0.95 -19.43
CA GLU A 362 -7.70 0.42 -18.97
C GLU A 362 -6.26 0.87 -19.24
N ALA A 363 -5.26 0.02 -18.99
CA ALA A 363 -3.86 0.33 -19.30
C ALA A 363 -3.64 0.53 -20.80
N TYR A 364 -4.20 -0.33 -21.64
CA TYR A 364 -4.17 -0.16 -23.10
C TYR A 364 -4.80 1.19 -23.52
N CYS A 365 -5.97 1.52 -22.99
CA CYS A 365 -6.64 2.78 -23.27
C CYS A 365 -5.83 3.99 -22.80
N HIS A 366 -5.12 3.92 -21.67
CA HIS A 366 -4.24 4.99 -21.21
C HIS A 366 -3.05 5.22 -22.16
N PHE A 367 -2.43 4.16 -22.70
CA PHE A 367 -1.38 4.30 -23.70
C PHE A 367 -1.91 4.88 -25.02
N LEU A 368 -3.09 4.42 -25.47
CA LEU A 368 -3.75 4.97 -26.66
C LEU A 368 -4.06 6.46 -26.49
N ARG A 369 -4.63 6.87 -25.36
CA ARG A 369 -4.94 8.27 -25.08
C ARG A 369 -3.69 9.14 -25.05
N LEU A 370 -2.61 8.64 -24.47
CA LEU A 370 -1.32 9.35 -24.48
C LEU A 370 -0.79 9.49 -25.92
N LEU A 371 -0.85 8.43 -26.72
CA LEU A 371 -0.44 8.47 -28.13
C LEU A 371 -1.26 9.48 -28.94
N MET A 372 -2.59 9.45 -28.80
CA MET A 372 -3.49 10.40 -29.46
C MET A 372 -3.13 11.84 -29.08
N HIS A 373 -2.90 12.11 -27.79
CA HIS A 373 -2.49 13.45 -27.36
C HIS A 373 -1.14 13.86 -27.96
N PHE A 374 -0.17 12.94 -28.09
CA PHE A 374 1.09 13.23 -28.77
C PHE A 374 0.89 13.56 -30.26
N ILE A 375 -0.01 12.87 -30.96
CA ILE A 375 -0.35 13.18 -32.35
C ILE A 375 -0.99 14.56 -32.47
N ASP A 376 -1.85 14.93 -31.53
CA ASP A 376 -2.51 16.24 -31.52
C ASP A 376 -1.52 17.39 -31.32
N ILE A 377 -0.51 17.22 -30.45
CA ILE A 377 0.48 18.28 -30.14
C ILE A 377 1.72 18.26 -31.05
N TYR A 378 1.97 17.16 -31.79
CA TYR A 378 3.04 17.03 -32.78
C TYR A 378 2.45 16.53 -34.12
N PRO A 379 1.96 17.45 -34.98
CA PRO A 379 1.33 17.10 -36.25
C PRO A 379 2.20 16.25 -37.18
N GLU A 380 3.54 16.35 -37.07
CA GLU A 380 4.51 15.55 -37.82
C GLU A 380 4.43 14.03 -37.55
N LEU A 381 3.66 13.62 -36.54
CA LEU A 381 3.39 12.20 -36.25
C LEU A 381 2.16 11.64 -36.97
N GLY A 382 1.30 12.51 -37.50
CA GLY A 382 0.08 12.15 -38.23
C GLY A 382 0.26 12.07 -39.74
N GLU A 383 1.38 12.57 -40.27
CA GLU A 383 1.83 12.44 -41.66
C GLU A 383 2.53 11.09 -41.89
#